data_AF-A0A0D8ZQD6-F1
#
_entry.id   AF-A0A0D8ZQD6-F1
#
_cell.length_a   1.000
_cell.length_b   1.000
_cell.length_c   1.000
_cell.angle_alpha   90.00
_cell.angle_beta   90.00
_cell.angle_gamma   90.00
#
_symmetry.space_group_name_H-M   'P 1'
#
loop_
_entity.id
_entity.type
_entity.pdbx_description
1 polymer ?
#
loop_
_entity_poly.entity_id
_entity_poly.type
_entity_poly.pdbx_seq_one_letter_code
_entity_poly.pdbx_strand_id
1 'polypeptide(L)'
;MLKQLARLSVEADGRYATATELQFLKDYLDSVDKRISAYEKIQAMESQIVSKIDETRRAAEPELFAKTSQVDGTLVCKRDFTNILRYSAAALLFDDCDRVPDNYLLWYKTIVRTFKYDRAAGVTYKVVQDVTKQYLTPQESALFSPILELNQVVLGQ
;
A
#
# COMPACT_ATOMS: atom_id res chain seq x y z
N MET A 1 -2.49 3.66 -14.06
CA MET A 1 -2.48 3.21 -15.47
C MET A 1 -3.78 2.53 -15.90
N LEU A 2 -4.21 1.38 -15.35
CA LEU A 2 -5.36 0.64 -15.93
C LEU A 2 -6.68 1.44 -15.98
N LYS A 3 -7.03 2.16 -14.91
CA LYS A 3 -8.20 3.05 -14.90
C LYS A 3 -8.07 4.19 -15.90
N GLN A 4 -6.89 4.80 -16.01
CA GLN A 4 -6.62 5.86 -16.98
C GLN A 4 -6.73 5.34 -18.42
N LEU A 5 -6.30 4.11 -18.67
CA LEU A 5 -6.43 3.47 -19.98
C LEU A 5 -7.90 3.19 -20.33
N ALA A 6 -8.68 2.65 -19.38
CA ALA A 6 -10.11 2.45 -19.55
C ALA A 6 -10.84 3.78 -19.79
N ARG A 7 -10.48 4.84 -19.05
CA ARG A 7 -11.01 6.18 -19.24
C ARG A 7 -10.67 6.72 -20.63
N LEU A 8 -9.42 6.60 -21.06
CA LEU A 8 -8.99 7.05 -22.39
C LEU A 8 -9.77 6.36 -23.51
N SER A 9 -10.05 5.05 -23.40
CA SER A 9 -10.82 4.32 -24.41
C SER A 9 -12.23 4.85 -24.62
N VAL A 10 -12.82 5.45 -23.59
CA VAL A 10 -14.16 6.06 -23.66
C VAL A 10 -14.04 7.50 -24.14
N GLU A 11 -13.11 8.28 -23.58
CA GLU A 11 -12.99 9.71 -23.89
C GLU A 11 -12.51 9.98 -25.31
N ALA A 12 -11.69 9.09 -25.88
CA ALA A 12 -11.17 9.21 -27.24
C ALA A 12 -12.08 8.57 -28.30
N ASP A 13 -13.28 8.08 -27.95
CA ASP A 13 -14.16 7.44 -28.93
C ASP A 13 -14.47 8.37 -30.13
N GLY A 14 -14.42 7.80 -31.34
CA GLY A 14 -14.59 8.53 -32.59
C GLY A 14 -13.46 9.50 -32.96
N ARG A 15 -12.35 9.55 -32.22
CA ARG A 15 -11.19 10.40 -32.51
C ARG A 15 -9.87 9.73 -32.12
N TYR A 16 -8.76 10.37 -32.48
CA TYR A 16 -7.45 9.98 -31.94
C TYR A 16 -7.20 10.65 -30.59
N ALA A 17 -6.47 9.96 -29.72
CA ALA A 17 -5.98 10.54 -28.48
C ALA A 17 -4.95 11.65 -28.77
N THR A 18 -5.03 12.73 -28.01
CA THR A 18 -4.09 13.85 -28.07
C THR A 18 -2.77 13.52 -27.37
N ALA A 19 -1.73 14.32 -27.61
CA ALA A 19 -0.45 14.15 -26.93
C ALA A 19 -0.56 14.21 -25.40
N THR A 20 -1.41 15.11 -24.88
CA THR A 20 -1.66 15.26 -23.45
C THR A 20 -2.38 14.05 -22.86
N GLU A 21 -3.37 13.52 -23.57
CA GLU A 21 -4.11 12.31 -23.15
C GLU A 21 -3.22 11.05 -23.13
N LEU A 22 -2.17 11.01 -23.95
CA LEU A 22 -1.20 9.92 -23.99
C LEU A 22 -0.05 10.09 -22.98
N GLN A 23 0.03 11.20 -22.25
CA GLN A 23 1.18 11.49 -21.39
C GLN A 23 1.33 10.46 -20.27
N PHE A 24 0.23 10.04 -19.64
CA PHE A 24 0.27 9.03 -18.56
C PHE A 24 0.87 7.69 -19.02
N LEU A 25 0.71 7.33 -20.30
CA LEU A 25 1.32 6.11 -20.83
C LEU A 25 2.83 6.24 -20.90
N LYS A 26 3.34 7.40 -21.31
CA LYS A 26 4.79 7.66 -21.33
C LYS A 26 5.35 7.65 -19.92
N ASP A 27 4.73 8.36 -18.99
CA ASP A 27 5.14 8.41 -17.59
C ASP A 27 5.15 7.01 -16.94
N TYR A 28 4.15 6.18 -17.28
CA TYR A 28 4.09 4.79 -16.85
C TYR A 28 5.23 3.96 -17.46
N LEU A 29 5.42 4.01 -18.78
CA LEU A 29 6.47 3.25 -19.47
C LEU A 29 7.87 3.64 -19.00
N ASP A 30 8.12 4.92 -18.69
CA ASP A 30 9.39 5.39 -18.14
C ASP A 30 9.67 4.90 -16.70
N SER A 31 8.61 4.50 -15.99
CA SER A 31 8.67 4.02 -14.60
C SER A 31 8.43 2.51 -14.45
N VAL A 32 8.00 1.80 -15.50
CA VAL A 32 7.51 0.42 -15.42
C VAL A 32 8.55 -0.55 -14.86
N ASP A 33 9.80 -0.48 -15.32
CA ASP A 33 10.86 -1.37 -14.84
C ASP A 33 11.11 -1.20 -13.33
N LYS A 34 11.01 0.04 -12.84
CA LYS A 34 11.18 0.35 -11.41
C LYS A 34 9.99 -0.17 -10.59
N ARG A 35 8.78 -0.07 -11.12
CA ARG A 35 7.56 -0.59 -10.49
C ARG A 35 7.57 -2.11 -10.42
N ILE A 36 7.97 -2.78 -11.50
CA ILE A 36 8.12 -4.24 -11.55
C ILE A 36 9.20 -4.69 -10.55
N SER A 37 10.39 -4.08 -10.59
CA SER A 37 11.48 -4.38 -9.64
C SER A 37 11.03 -4.22 -8.19
N ALA A 38 10.34 -3.12 -7.85
CA ALA A 38 9.81 -2.91 -6.51
C ALA A 38 8.76 -3.97 -6.12
N TYR A 39 7.83 -4.29 -7.02
CA TYR A 39 6.81 -5.30 -6.81
C TYR A 39 7.44 -6.68 -6.53
N GLU A 40 8.40 -7.09 -7.35
CA GLU A 40 9.11 -8.37 -7.21
C GLU A 40 9.92 -8.43 -5.91
N LYS A 41 10.59 -7.33 -5.52
CA LYS A 41 11.30 -7.25 -4.23
C LYS A 41 10.36 -7.38 -3.04
N ILE A 42 9.23 -6.68 -3.07
CA ILE A 42 8.21 -6.77 -2.01
C ILE A 42 7.67 -8.20 -1.94
N GLN A 43 7.38 -8.82 -3.09
CA GLN A 43 6.92 -10.21 -3.15
C GLN A 43 7.95 -11.18 -2.56
N ALA A 44 9.22 -11.07 -2.97
CA ALA A 44 10.29 -11.95 -2.52
C ALA A 44 10.59 -11.79 -1.01
N MET A 45 10.47 -10.57 -0.49
CA MET A 45 10.77 -10.24 0.90
C MET A 45 9.54 -10.15 1.81
N GLU A 46 8.34 -10.52 1.33
CA GLU A 46 7.06 -10.31 2.02
C GLU A 46 7.10 -10.82 3.47
N SER A 47 7.56 -12.05 3.67
CA SER A 47 7.62 -12.67 5.00
C SER A 47 8.57 -11.93 5.95
N GLN A 48 9.69 -11.43 5.43
CA GLN A 48 10.69 -10.69 6.19
C GLN A 48 10.18 -9.29 6.56
N ILE A 49 9.59 -8.59 5.59
CA ILE A 49 8.99 -7.26 5.79
C ILE A 49 7.89 -7.35 6.85
N VAL A 50 6.97 -8.31 6.73
CA VAL A 50 5.87 -8.48 7.69
C VAL A 50 6.39 -8.80 9.10
N SER A 51 7.39 -9.68 9.21
CA SER A 51 7.99 -10.01 10.50
C SER A 51 8.67 -8.79 11.12
N LYS A 52 9.39 -8.01 10.31
CA LYS A 52 10.07 -6.80 10.75
C LYS A 52 9.09 -5.71 11.19
N ILE A 53 7.98 -5.53 10.47
CA ILE A 53 6.91 -4.60 10.87
C ILE A 53 6.39 -4.96 12.26
N ASP A 54 6.10 -6.25 12.49
CA ASP A 54 5.52 -6.72 13.74
C ASP A 54 6.51 -6.58 14.93
N GLU A 55 7.79 -6.88 14.70
CA GLU A 55 8.88 -6.60 15.66
C GLU A 55 9.01 -5.12 15.98
N THR A 56 9.14 -4.26 14.96
CA THR A 56 9.34 -2.82 15.13
C THR A 56 8.14 -2.17 15.81
N ARG A 57 6.91 -2.59 15.46
CA ARG A 57 5.68 -2.10 16.08
C ARG A 57 5.60 -2.45 17.56
N ARG A 58 5.89 -3.70 17.93
CA ARG A 58 5.93 -4.13 19.34
C ARG A 58 6.98 -3.38 20.14
N ALA A 59 8.15 -3.14 19.55
CA ALA A 59 9.21 -2.38 20.19
C ALA A 59 8.87 -0.89 20.35
N ALA A 60 8.12 -0.31 19.41
CA ALA A 60 7.75 1.11 19.44
C ALA A 60 6.74 1.44 20.55
N GLU A 61 5.70 0.61 20.72
CA GLU A 61 4.72 0.80 21.80
C GLU A 61 4.33 -0.53 22.47
N PRO A 62 5.19 -1.07 23.36
CA PRO A 62 4.96 -2.38 23.99
C PRO A 62 3.61 -2.49 24.69
N GLU A 63 3.18 -1.45 25.44
CA GLU A 63 1.92 -1.47 26.18
C GLU A 63 0.68 -1.45 25.27
N LEU A 64 0.78 -0.75 24.12
CA LEU A 64 -0.31 -0.66 23.14
C LEU A 64 -0.60 -2.01 22.49
N PHE A 65 0.44 -2.83 22.31
CA PHE A 65 0.36 -4.13 21.64
C PHE A 65 0.51 -5.33 22.61
N ALA A 66 0.62 -5.09 23.92
CA ALA A 66 0.74 -6.14 24.94
C ALA A 66 -0.57 -6.92 25.16
N LYS A 67 -1.73 -6.37 24.80
CA LYS A 67 -3.03 -7.02 24.95
C LYS A 67 -3.42 -7.79 23.69
N THR A 68 -3.02 -9.05 23.62
CA THR A 68 -3.62 -10.00 22.68
C THR A 68 -5.02 -10.36 23.19
N SER A 69 -6.04 -10.16 22.35
CA SER A 69 -7.40 -10.67 22.59
C SER A 69 -7.40 -12.19 22.86
N GLN A 70 -8.51 -12.75 23.36
CA GLN A 70 -8.68 -14.21 23.51
C GLN A 70 -8.55 -15.00 22.19
N VAL A 71 -8.65 -14.31 21.05
CA VAL A 71 -8.33 -14.83 19.71
C VAL A 71 -6.85 -14.54 19.43
N ASP A 72 -6.13 -15.48 18.81
CA ASP A 72 -4.74 -15.29 18.39
C ASP A 72 -4.60 -14.12 17.41
N GLY A 73 -4.50 -12.91 17.96
CA GLY A 73 -4.41 -11.65 17.23
C GLY A 73 -3.13 -11.56 16.41
N THR A 74 -2.14 -12.39 16.68
CA THR A 74 -0.88 -12.46 15.95
C THR A 74 -1.10 -12.91 14.51
N LEU A 75 -1.88 -13.98 14.31
CA LEU A 75 -2.18 -14.51 12.98
C LEU A 75 -3.06 -13.55 12.17
N VAL A 76 -4.06 -12.94 12.81
CA VAL A 76 -4.93 -11.93 12.18
C VAL A 76 -4.11 -10.72 11.76
N CYS A 77 -3.25 -10.21 12.64
CA CYS A 77 -2.44 -9.04 12.34
C CYS A 77 -1.40 -9.30 11.24
N LYS A 78 -0.78 -10.49 11.25
CA LYS A 78 0.15 -10.91 10.18
C LYS A 78 -0.56 -10.94 8.83
N ARG A 79 -1.77 -11.51 8.78
CA ARG A 79 -2.60 -11.53 7.57
C ARG A 79 -2.91 -10.11 7.09
N ASP A 80 -3.27 -9.21 7.98
CA ASP A 80 -3.63 -7.83 7.62
C ASP A 80 -2.41 -7.05 7.10
N PHE A 81 -1.21 -7.30 7.63
CA PHE A 81 0.06 -6.78 7.10
C PHE A 81 0.42 -7.35 5.74
N THR A 82 0.23 -8.64 5.54
CA THR A 82 0.39 -9.25 4.23
C THR A 82 -0.58 -8.65 3.22
N ASN A 83 -1.85 -8.49 3.58
CA ASN A 83 -2.86 -7.91 2.70
C ASN A 83 -2.53 -6.47 2.31
N ILE A 84 -2.19 -5.60 3.28
CA ILE A 84 -1.86 -4.21 2.96
C ILE A 84 -0.64 -4.11 2.04
N LEU A 85 0.39 -4.94 2.24
CA LEU A 85 1.55 -4.98 1.35
C LEU A 85 1.17 -5.42 -0.06
N ARG A 86 0.38 -6.49 -0.22
CA ARG A 86 -0.05 -6.99 -1.53
C ARG A 86 -0.92 -5.98 -2.27
N TYR A 87 -1.91 -5.37 -1.62
CA TYR A 87 -2.77 -4.36 -2.24
C TYR A 87 -1.97 -3.11 -2.63
N SER A 88 -1.05 -2.68 -1.76
CA SER A 88 -0.18 -1.53 -2.06
C SER A 88 0.76 -1.84 -3.22
N ALA A 89 1.41 -3.02 -3.23
CA ALA A 89 2.30 -3.43 -4.31
C ALA A 89 1.56 -3.56 -5.65
N ALA A 90 0.32 -4.06 -5.65
CA ALA A 90 -0.51 -4.10 -6.85
C ALA A 90 -0.84 -2.69 -7.37
N ALA A 91 -1.15 -1.74 -6.48
CA ALA A 91 -1.36 -0.34 -6.85
C ALA A 91 -0.09 0.30 -7.44
N LEU A 92 1.08 -0.03 -6.89
CA LEU A 92 2.37 0.41 -7.41
C LEU A 92 2.61 -0.10 -8.83
N LEU A 93 2.40 -1.41 -9.03
CA LEU A 93 2.61 -2.07 -10.31
C LEU A 93 1.76 -1.45 -11.41
N PHE A 94 0.48 -1.18 -11.13
CA PHE A 94 -0.46 -0.64 -12.12
C PHE A 94 -0.53 0.88 -12.15
N ASP A 95 0.29 1.57 -11.36
CA ASP A 95 0.23 3.03 -11.17
C ASP A 95 -1.19 3.54 -10.91
N ASP A 96 -1.88 2.86 -9.99
CA ASP A 96 -3.29 3.08 -9.70
C ASP A 96 -3.46 3.19 -8.19
N CYS A 97 -3.13 4.36 -7.64
CA CYS A 97 -3.22 4.63 -6.20
C CYS A 97 -4.65 4.48 -5.66
N ASP A 98 -5.66 4.76 -6.49
CA ASP A 98 -7.08 4.62 -6.15
C ASP A 98 -7.50 3.15 -5.97
N ARG A 99 -6.69 2.21 -6.44
CA ARG A 99 -6.93 0.77 -6.26
C ARG A 99 -6.92 0.32 -4.80
N VAL A 100 -6.14 0.97 -3.94
CA VAL A 100 -6.02 0.58 -2.52
C VAL A 100 -7.25 1.03 -1.71
N PRO A 101 -7.76 2.27 -1.84
CA PRO A 101 -9.04 2.68 -1.26
C PRO A 101 -10.22 1.80 -1.66
N ASP A 102 -10.40 1.57 -2.97
CA ASP A 102 -11.59 0.90 -3.50
C ASP A 102 -11.70 -0.56 -3.05
N ASN A 103 -10.58 -1.25 -2.92
CA ASN A 103 -10.56 -2.69 -2.67
C ASN A 103 -10.32 -3.06 -1.20
N TYR A 104 -9.62 -2.20 -0.44
CA TYR A 104 -9.15 -2.60 0.90
C TYR A 104 -9.37 -1.52 1.96
N LEU A 105 -8.91 -0.28 1.75
CA LEU A 105 -8.83 0.68 2.85
C LEU A 105 -10.19 1.10 3.40
N LEU A 106 -11.21 1.29 2.55
CA LEU A 106 -12.53 1.73 3.02
C LEU A 106 -13.22 0.66 3.89
N TRP A 107 -13.12 -0.61 3.46
CA TRP A 107 -13.59 -1.73 4.27
C TRP A 107 -12.79 -1.84 5.58
N TYR A 108 -11.45 -1.80 5.50
CA TYR A 108 -10.60 -1.96 6.67
C TYR A 108 -10.75 -0.80 7.67
N LYS A 109 -11.00 0.42 7.20
CA LYS A 109 -11.33 1.58 8.06
C LYS A 109 -12.55 1.31 8.95
N THR A 110 -13.55 0.59 8.42
CA THR A 110 -14.73 0.20 9.19
C THR A 110 -14.35 -0.74 10.33
N ILE A 111 -13.43 -1.68 10.09
CA ILE A 111 -12.88 -2.58 11.11
C ILE A 111 -12.11 -1.79 12.17
N VAL A 112 -11.16 -0.94 11.77
CA VAL A 112 -10.33 -0.13 12.70
C VAL A 112 -11.22 0.67 13.66
N ARG A 113 -12.24 1.35 13.13
CA ARG A 113 -13.17 2.15 13.94
C ARG A 113 -14.05 1.31 14.86
N THR A 114 -14.55 0.18 14.37
CA THR A 114 -15.42 -0.72 15.15
C THR A 114 -14.69 -1.25 16.38
N PHE A 115 -13.41 -1.60 16.22
CA PHE A 115 -12.58 -2.12 17.31
C PHE A 115 -11.76 -1.05 18.04
N LYS A 116 -11.94 0.24 17.71
CA LYS A 116 -11.25 1.40 18.33
C LYS A 116 -9.73 1.28 18.29
N TYR A 117 -9.20 0.85 17.15
CA TYR A 117 -7.77 0.67 16.92
C TYR A 117 -7.09 1.91 16.33
N ASP A 118 -7.71 3.09 16.36
CA ASP A 118 -7.25 4.28 15.63
C ASP A 118 -5.81 4.67 16.02
N ARG A 119 -5.50 4.72 17.33
CA ARG A 119 -4.13 4.95 17.82
C ARG A 119 -3.15 3.85 17.36
N ALA A 120 -3.56 2.60 17.48
CA ALA A 120 -2.75 1.45 17.07
C ALA A 120 -2.48 1.45 15.56
N ALA A 121 -3.47 1.83 14.75
CA ALA A 121 -3.37 1.97 13.31
C ALA A 121 -2.41 3.12 12.93
N GLY A 122 -2.49 4.28 13.60
CA GLY A 122 -1.58 5.40 13.36
C GLY A 122 -0.10 5.02 13.53
N VAL A 123 0.23 4.31 14.62
CA VAL A 123 1.59 3.78 14.86
C VAL A 123 1.97 2.73 13.83
N THR A 124 1.06 1.78 13.59
CA THR A 124 1.28 0.64 12.71
C THR A 124 1.60 1.08 11.28
N TYR A 125 0.81 1.98 10.69
CA TYR A 125 1.01 2.36 9.28
C TYR A 125 2.21 3.27 9.08
N LYS A 126 2.63 4.01 10.10
CA LYS A 126 3.95 4.66 10.11
C LYS A 126 5.08 3.63 10.10
N VAL A 127 5.00 2.60 10.95
CA VAL A 127 5.99 1.51 10.95
C VAL A 127 6.00 0.76 9.62
N VAL A 128 4.85 0.50 9.00
CA VAL A 128 4.76 -0.12 7.67
C VAL A 128 5.52 0.71 6.63
N GLN A 129 5.36 2.04 6.64
CA GLN A 129 6.12 2.93 5.75
C GLN A 129 7.63 2.83 6.00
N ASP A 130 8.05 3.01 7.25
CA ASP A 130 9.45 3.08 7.63
C ASP A 130 10.19 1.77 7.38
N VAL A 131 9.55 0.64 7.65
CA VAL A 131 10.13 -0.68 7.41
C VAL A 131 10.19 -0.99 5.93
N THR A 132 9.10 -0.77 5.17
CA THR A 132 9.08 -1.19 3.77
C THR A 132 10.08 -0.42 2.90
N LYS A 133 10.32 0.87 3.21
CA LYS A 133 11.34 1.70 2.54
C LYS A 133 12.76 1.12 2.65
N GLN A 134 13.06 0.34 3.69
CA GLN A 134 14.39 -0.26 3.88
C GLN A 134 14.71 -1.37 2.87
N TYR A 135 13.70 -1.90 2.19
CA TYR A 135 13.83 -3.01 1.23
C TYR A 135 13.84 -2.54 -0.23
N LEU A 136 13.74 -1.23 -0.46
CA LEU A 136 13.59 -0.63 -1.78
C LEU A 136 14.71 0.38 -2.03
N THR A 137 15.05 0.59 -3.31
CA THR A 137 15.93 1.71 -3.68
C THR A 137 15.24 3.06 -3.43
N PRO A 138 15.98 4.18 -3.41
CA PRO A 138 15.35 5.50 -3.29
C PRO A 138 14.34 5.78 -4.40
N GLN A 139 14.60 5.34 -5.64
CA GLN A 139 13.67 5.53 -6.75
C GLN A 139 12.41 4.69 -6.62
N GLU A 140 12.55 3.43 -6.20
CA GLU A 140 11.41 2.53 -5.93
C GLU A 140 10.56 3.06 -4.75
N SER A 141 11.23 3.50 -3.69
CA SER A 141 10.60 4.10 -2.52
C SER A 141 9.83 5.38 -2.87
N ALA A 142 10.36 6.21 -3.77
CA ALA A 142 9.67 7.42 -4.22
C ALA A 142 8.35 7.10 -4.94
N LEU A 143 8.31 6.03 -5.73
CA LEU A 143 7.08 5.57 -6.40
C LEU A 143 6.08 4.95 -5.42
N PHE A 144 6.58 4.30 -4.36
CA PHE A 144 5.73 3.56 -3.42
C PHE A 144 5.20 4.40 -2.25
N SER A 145 5.93 5.43 -1.84
CA SER A 145 5.59 6.26 -0.67
C SER A 145 4.18 6.86 -0.73
N PRO A 146 3.70 7.44 -1.85
CA PRO A 146 2.35 8.00 -1.93
C PRO A 146 1.25 6.98 -1.62
N ILE A 147 1.48 5.70 -1.98
CA ILE A 147 0.54 4.61 -1.72
C ILE A 147 0.53 4.25 -0.23
N LEU A 148 1.71 4.20 0.40
CA LEU A 148 1.79 3.89 1.83
C LEU A 148 1.31 5.06 2.72
N GLU A 149 1.46 6.30 2.27
CA GLU A 149 0.92 7.49 2.93
C GLU A 149 -0.61 7.46 2.92
N LEU A 150 -1.23 7.03 1.84
CA LEU A 150 -2.68 6.86 1.75
C LEU A 150 -3.20 5.89 2.81
N ASN A 151 -2.48 4.79 3.08
CA ASN A 151 -2.84 3.86 4.15
C ASN A 151 -2.88 4.56 5.51
N GLN A 152 -1.90 5.40 5.80
CA GLN A 152 -1.83 6.15 7.06
C GLN A 152 -2.93 7.22 7.15
N VAL A 153 -3.17 7.98 6.08
CA VAL A 153 -4.20 9.03 6.06
C VAL A 153 -5.59 8.44 6.24
N VAL A 154 -5.87 7.29 5.62
CA VAL A 154 -7.21 6.68 5.67
C VAL A 154 -7.46 5.94 6.98
N LEU A 155 -6.44 5.28 7.54
CA LEU A 155 -6.57 4.35 8.67
C LEU A 155 -6.00 4.87 10.00
N GLY A 156 -5.08 5.83 9.96
CA GLY A 156 -4.42 6.39 11.14
C GLY A 156 -5.11 7.62 11.73
N GLN A 157 -6.32 7.93 11.27
CA GLN A 157 -7.18 9.01 11.77
C GLN A 157 -8.29 8.49 12.69
#